data_AF-A0A1G0BY71-F1
#
_entry.id   AF-A0A1G0BY71-F1
#
_cell.length_a   1.000
_cell.length_b   1.000
_cell.length_c   1.000
_cell.angle_alpha   90.00
_cell.angle_beta   90.00
_cell.angle_gamma   90.00
#
_symmetry.space_group_name_H-M   'P 1'
#
loop_
_entity.id
_entity.type
_entity.pdbx_description
1 polymer ?
#
loop_
_entity_poly.entity_id
_entity_poly.type
_entity_poly.pdbx_seq_one_letter_code
_entity_poly.pdbx_strand_id
1 'polypeptide(L)'
;MAAKKATKPPVVHEGQVLRAIPTPQLKLATIEDCRREMARVYRDARTATTDTADASRLVYMLTSIAKMIEIGQLEQRLIALEEKQNGKN
;
A
#
# COMPACT_ATOMS: atom_id res chain seq x y z
N MET A 1 23.25 1.29 -18.55
CA MET A 1 23.47 2.14 -17.37
C MET A 1 22.50 3.32 -17.44
N ALA A 2 21.31 3.24 -16.84
CA ALA A 2 20.30 4.30 -16.92
C ALA A 2 20.61 5.41 -15.91
N ALA A 3 20.63 6.67 -16.37
CA ALA A 3 20.99 7.84 -15.57
C ALA A 3 19.98 8.09 -14.44
N LYS A 4 20.48 8.26 -13.21
CA LYS A 4 19.68 8.66 -12.04
C LYS A 4 19.03 10.02 -12.30
N LYS A 5 17.71 10.11 -12.10
CA LYS A 5 16.95 11.36 -12.20
C LYS A 5 17.48 12.33 -11.14
N ALA A 6 17.96 13.50 -11.55
CA ALA A 6 18.57 14.48 -10.65
C ALA A 6 17.52 15.01 -9.64
N THR A 7 17.66 14.60 -8.38
CA THR A 7 16.91 15.16 -7.27
C THR A 7 17.39 16.60 -7.06
N LYS A 8 16.49 17.58 -7.07
CA LYS A 8 16.85 18.97 -6.79
C LYS A 8 17.54 19.04 -5.41
N PRO A 9 18.64 19.81 -5.26
CA PRO A 9 19.29 19.95 -3.97
C PRO A 9 18.32 20.57 -2.95
N PRO A 10 18.42 20.18 -1.66
CA PRO A 10 17.56 20.72 -0.63
C PRO A 10 17.77 22.24 -0.50
N VAL A 11 16.68 22.99 -0.55
CA VAL A 11 16.68 24.45 -0.37
C VAL A 11 16.54 24.74 1.12
N VAL A 12 17.52 25.44 1.69
CA VAL A 12 17.47 25.89 3.09
C VAL A 12 16.66 27.17 3.15
N HIS A 13 15.57 27.15 3.92
CA HIS A 13 14.72 28.30 4.16
C HIS A 13 14.95 28.81 5.60
N GLU A 14 15.89 29.74 5.78
CA GLU A 14 16.10 30.40 7.08
C GLU A 14 15.03 31.46 7.35
N GLY A 15 14.42 31.43 8.54
CA GLY A 15 13.44 32.43 8.99
C GLY A 15 12.02 32.29 8.41
N GLN A 16 11.77 31.31 7.55
CA GLN A 16 10.45 31.07 6.95
C GLN A 16 9.67 29.99 7.72
N VAL A 17 8.45 30.31 8.17
CA VAL A 17 7.55 29.31 8.79
C VAL A 17 7.00 28.38 7.70
N LEU A 18 7.57 27.19 7.58
CA LEU A 18 7.04 26.13 6.71
C LEU A 18 5.78 25.54 7.34
N ARG A 19 4.66 25.53 6.62
CA ARG A 19 3.48 24.75 7.03
C ARG A 19 3.69 23.30 6.61
N ALA A 20 3.79 22.40 7.58
CA ALA A 20 3.80 20.97 7.31
C ALA A 20 2.46 20.56 6.69
N ILE A 21 2.47 20.17 5.41
CA ILE A 21 1.32 19.51 4.80
C ILE A 21 1.35 18.07 5.31
N PRO A 22 0.29 17.57 5.98
CA PRO A 22 0.27 16.20 6.45
C PRO A 22 0.41 15.26 5.26
N THR A 23 1.30 14.28 5.36
CA THR A 23 1.37 13.20 4.37
C THR A 23 0.00 12.52 4.33
N PRO A 24 -0.64 12.38 3.14
CA PRO A 24 -1.90 11.67 3.03
C PRO A 24 -1.78 10.28 3.64
N GLN A 25 -2.73 9.89 4.49
CA GLN A 25 -2.72 8.57 5.12
C GLN A 25 -2.86 7.49 4.06
N LEU A 26 -2.02 6.46 4.16
CA LEU A 26 -2.10 5.28 3.32
C LEU A 26 -3.34 4.49 3.70
N LYS A 27 -4.39 4.58 2.88
CA LYS A 27 -5.60 3.78 3.07
C LYS A 27 -5.31 2.39 2.55
N LEU A 28 -5.21 1.39 3.43
CA LEU A 28 -5.07 -0.03 3.08
C LEU A 28 -6.36 -0.79 3.39
N ALA A 29 -7.51 -0.19 3.03
CA ALA A 29 -8.82 -0.71 3.38
C ALA A 29 -9.31 -1.78 2.39
N THR A 30 -8.84 -1.72 1.14
CA THR A 30 -9.23 -2.65 0.08
C THR A 30 -8.03 -3.37 -0.54
N ILE A 31 -8.29 -4.49 -1.22
CA ILE A 31 -7.28 -5.20 -2.01
C ILE A 31 -6.73 -4.29 -3.12
N GLU A 32 -7.58 -3.45 -3.72
CA GLU A 32 -7.18 -2.49 -4.75
C GLU A 32 -6.21 -1.43 -4.22
N ASP A 33 -6.40 -0.97 -2.98
CA ASP A 33 -5.47 -0.05 -2.34
C ASP A 33 -4.12 -0.73 -2.08
N CYS A 34 -4.13 -1.97 -1.56
CA CYS A 34 -2.93 -2.76 -1.36
C CYS A 34 -2.17 -2.97 -2.69
N ARG A 35 -2.90 -3.27 -3.77
CA ARG A 35 -2.34 -3.43 -5.12
C ARG A 35 -1.67 -2.15 -5.62
N ARG A 36 -2.29 -0.99 -5.41
CA ARG A 36 -1.72 0.32 -5.81
C ARG A 36 -0.41 0.60 -5.07
N GLU A 37 -0.37 0.31 -3.78
CA GLU A 37 0.83 0.51 -2.98
C GLU A 37 1.94 -0.48 -3.32
N MET A 38 1.62 -1.76 -3.58
CA MET A 38 2.60 -2.72 -4.10
C MET A 38 3.20 -2.25 -5.43
N ALA A 39 2.38 -1.73 -6.34
CA ALA A 39 2.87 -1.19 -7.60
C ALA A 39 3.76 0.05 -7.42
N ARG A 40 3.48 0.89 -6.40
CA ARG A 40 4.35 2.01 -6.02
C ARG A 40 5.69 1.50 -5.50
N VAL A 41 5.69 0.59 -4.53
CA VAL A 41 6.93 0.00 -3.97
C VAL A 41 7.79 -0.64 -5.06
N TYR A 42 7.16 -1.33 -6.02
CA TYR A 42 7.87 -1.89 -7.17
C TYR A 42 8.58 -0.83 -8.01
N ARG A 43 7.92 0.31 -8.30
CA ARG A 43 8.53 1.41 -9.05
C ARG A 43 9.68 2.06 -8.28
N ASP A 44 9.54 2.22 -6.97
CA ASP A 44 10.57 2.79 -6.11
C ASP A 44 11.81 1.87 -6.05
N ALA A 45 11.61 0.56 -5.94
CA ALA A 45 12.68 -0.43 -6.02
C ALA A 45 13.36 -0.43 -7.41
N ARG A 46 12.57 -0.39 -8.50
CA ARG A 46 13.08 -0.41 -9.87
C ARG A 46 13.86 0.84 -10.26
N THR A 47 13.55 1.98 -9.63
CA THR A 47 14.29 3.24 -9.80
C THR A 47 15.48 3.39 -8.85
N ALA A 48 15.78 2.36 -8.05
CA ALA A 48 16.81 2.37 -7.00
C ALA A 48 16.60 3.50 -5.97
N THR A 49 15.35 3.93 -5.77
CA THR A 49 14.96 4.88 -4.72
C THR A 49 14.91 4.17 -3.35
N THR A 50 14.61 2.87 -3.35
CA THR A 50 14.58 2.01 -2.16
C THR A 50 15.35 0.73 -2.45
N ASP A 51 16.04 0.19 -1.44
CA ASP A 51 16.72 -1.09 -1.56
C ASP A 51 15.73 -2.23 -1.87
N THR A 52 16.14 -3.19 -2.70
CA THR A 52 15.24 -4.27 -3.13
C THR A 52 14.87 -5.21 -2.00
N ALA A 53 15.73 -5.40 -0.99
CA ALA A 53 15.42 -6.20 0.18
C ALA A 53 14.36 -5.53 1.05
N ASP A 54 14.49 -4.22 1.28
CA ASP A 54 13.49 -3.44 2.03
C ASP A 54 12.14 -3.40 1.28
N ALA A 55 12.17 -3.17 -0.03
CA ALA A 55 10.98 -3.20 -0.87
C ALA A 55 10.28 -4.58 -0.81
N SER A 56 11.03 -5.67 -0.79
CA SER A 56 10.48 -7.02 -0.69
C SER A 56 9.77 -7.26 0.65
N ARG A 57 10.34 -6.76 1.77
CA ARG A 57 9.69 -6.82 3.09
C ARG A 57 8.39 -6.02 3.12
N LEU A 58 8.37 -4.84 2.50
CA LEU A 58 7.17 -4.02 2.39
C LEU A 58 6.07 -4.72 1.59
N VAL A 59 6.41 -5.29 0.43
CA VAL A 59 5.45 -6.05 -0.39
C VAL A 59 4.92 -7.27 0.37
N TYR A 60 5.75 -7.94 1.16
CA TYR A 60 5.32 -9.05 2.00
C TYR A 60 4.25 -8.61 3.01
N MET A 61 4.46 -7.51 3.73
CA MET A 61 3.47 -6.96 4.67
C MET A 61 2.16 -6.59 3.96
N LEU A 62 2.24 -5.91 2.82
CA LEU A 62 1.07 -5.56 2.01
C LEU A 62 0.31 -6.81 1.54
N THR A 63 1.02 -7.90 1.23
CA THR A 63 0.41 -9.16 0.81
C THR A 63 -0.35 -9.81 1.96
N SER A 64 0.20 -9.78 3.17
CA SER A 64 -0.49 -10.28 4.36
C SER A 64 -1.78 -9.51 4.64
N ILE A 65 -1.76 -8.17 4.48
CA ILE A 65 -2.96 -7.33 4.63
C ILE A 65 -4.01 -7.69 3.56
N ALA A 66 -3.61 -7.78 2.29
CA ALA A 66 -4.52 -8.15 1.21
C ALA A 66 -5.19 -9.51 1.46
N LYS A 67 -4.44 -10.50 1.96
CA LYS A 67 -4.97 -11.81 2.34
C LYS A 67 -5.99 -11.74 3.47
N MET A 68 -5.75 -10.94 4.51
CA MET A 68 -6.72 -10.77 5.60
C MET A 68 -8.03 -10.14 5.12
N ILE A 69 -7.94 -9.15 4.21
CA ILE A 69 -9.12 -8.53 3.59
C ILE A 69 -9.89 -9.58 2.76
N GLU A 70 -9.19 -10.36 1.95
CA GLU A 70 -9.80 -11.42 1.13
C GLU A 70 -10.51 -12.47 2.00
N ILE A 71 -9.85 -12.96 3.05
CA ILE A 71 -10.43 -13.92 4.00
C ILE A 71 -11.70 -13.35 4.63
N GLY A 72 -11.66 -12.12 5.15
CA GLY A 72 -12.84 -11.50 5.75
C GLY A 72 -14.00 -11.34 4.75
N GLN A 73 -13.72 -11.01 3.49
CA GLN A 73 -14.76 -10.94 2.45
C GLN A 73 -15.36 -12.32 2.14
N LEU A 74 -14.54 -13.37 2.12
CA LEU A 74 -15.00 -14.74 1.91
C LEU A 74 -15.86 -15.23 3.08
N GLU A 75 -15.46 -14.95 4.32
CA GLU A 75 -16.26 -15.27 5.53
C GLU A 75 -17.64 -14.61 5.47
N GLN A 76 -17.72 -13.31 5.15
CA GLN A 76 -19.00 -12.61 5.02
C GLN A 76 -19.89 -13.22 3.94
N ARG A 77 -19.31 -13.60 2.80
CA ARG A 77 -20.05 -14.27 1.72
C ARG A 77 -20.51 -15.67 2.13
N LEU A 78 -19.71 -16.40 2.91
CA LEU A 78 -20.06 -17.72 3.41
C LEU A 78 -21.23 -17.64 4.39
N ILE A 79 -21.17 -16.73 5.37
CA ILE A 79 -22.27 -16.48 6.32
C ILE A 79 -23.58 -16.18 5.59
N ALA A 80 -23.54 -15.28 4.60
CA ALA A 80 -24.72 -14.93 3.82
C ALA A 80 -25.29 -16.10 2.99
N LEU A 81 -24.47 -17.08 2.62
CA LEU A 81 -24.92 -18.31 1.94
C LEU A 81 -25.54 -19.29 2.93
N GLU A 82 -24.93 -19.47 4.11
CA GLU A 82 -25.41 -20.34 5.18
C GLU A 82 -26.77 -19.87 5.71
N GLU A 83 -26.94 -18.55 5.93
CA GLU A 83 -28.23 -17.97 6.33
C GLU A 83 -29.33 -18.23 5.30
N LYS A 84 -29.02 -18.11 4.00
CA LYS A 84 -29.97 -18.38 2.92
C LYS A 84 -30.34 -19.85 2.79
N GLN A 85 -29.44 -20.76 3.15
CA GLN A 85 -29.74 -22.20 3.15
C GLN A 85 -30.54 -22.60 4.39
N ASN A 86 -30.18 -22.09 5.57
CA ASN A 86 -30.89 -22.40 6.81
C ASN A 86 -32.31 -21.79 6.84
N GLY A 87 -32.53 -20.63 6.25
CA GLY A 87 -33.88 -20.04 6.12
C GLY A 87 -34.78 -20.71 5.07
N LYS A 88 -34.29 -21.73 4.35
CA LYS A 88 -35.05 -22.49 3.35
C LYS A 88 -35.51 -23.87 3.85
N ASN A 89 -35.19 -24.24 5.10
CA ASN A 89 -35.69 -25.45 5.75
C ASN A 89 -36.86 -25.13 6.69
#